data_AF-A0A3S5ES58-F1
#
_entry.id   AF-A0A3S5ES58-F1
#
_cell.length_a   1.000
_cell.length_b   1.000
_cell.length_c   1.000
_cell.angle_alpha   90.00
_cell.angle_beta   90.00
_cell.angle_gamma   90.00
#
_symmetry.space_group_name_H-M   'P 1'
#
loop_
_entity.id
_entity.type
_entity.pdbx_description
1 polymer ?
#
loop_
_entity_poly.entity_id
_entity_poly.type
_entity_poly.pdbx_seq_one_letter_code
_entity_poly.pdbx_strand_id
1 'polypeptide(L)'
;MARTTKPLSNTQIEKAKPKEKDYTLSDGQGLYLLIKPTGAKLWRFNYYKPITKKRTEISLGAFPTVQLAEVRAIREEYRALLAQGIDPQIHHQQKLQAKLDDFNNTYESIAWAWFEYRKTKKNFSLDYQKDVESLIKRNLLPHFGSLPISQITAPLALKAFKQYQDEGKLEKLKRTIQKHNEIMTYALHRDIISVNPTANISKEFDSPTVEHFKTIKPEDLSEFIYTLNHAQIHLQTRYLILWQLLTMTRPNEAATARYEDIDETTKLWTIYIQKGIKESDKGRIHKITLSRQALALLREIKKLSGGKTYLFPSVKIPKPT
;
A
#
# COMPACT_ATOMS: atom_id res chain seq x y z
N MET A 1 -50.03 -2.51 39.44
CA MET A 1 -49.22 -1.32 39.78
C MET A 1 -47.75 -1.66 39.58
N ALA A 2 -46.99 -0.84 38.84
CA ALA A 2 -45.55 -1.05 38.70
C ALA A 2 -44.88 -0.86 40.07
N ARG A 3 -44.11 -1.85 40.55
CA ARG A 3 -43.32 -1.71 41.78
C ARG A 3 -42.22 -0.69 41.52
N THR A 4 -42.32 0.50 42.11
CA THR A 4 -41.27 1.52 42.06
C THR A 4 -40.13 1.10 42.98
N THR A 5 -38.99 0.70 42.41
CA THR A 5 -37.79 0.34 43.17
C THR A 5 -37.16 1.60 43.77
N LYS A 6 -36.84 1.57 45.07
CA LYS A 6 -36.07 2.64 45.72
C LYS A 6 -34.60 2.57 45.26
N PRO A 7 -34.01 3.65 44.71
CA PRO A 7 -32.61 3.66 44.30
C PRO A 7 -31.66 3.42 45.49
N LEU A 8 -30.49 2.84 45.22
CA LEU A 8 -29.45 2.60 46.21
C LEU A 8 -28.71 3.91 46.57
N SER A 9 -28.15 3.93 47.77
CA SER A 9 -27.21 4.95 48.24
C SER A 9 -25.84 4.32 48.49
N ASN A 10 -24.77 5.12 48.40
CA ASN A 10 -23.40 4.67 48.67
C ASN A 10 -23.28 4.00 50.06
N THR A 11 -23.91 4.59 51.07
CA THR A 11 -23.93 4.04 52.43
C THR A 11 -24.59 2.66 52.51
N GLN A 12 -25.66 2.42 51.75
CA GLN A 12 -26.31 1.10 51.70
C GLN A 12 -25.42 0.06 51.01
N ILE A 13 -24.70 0.46 49.96
CA ILE A 13 -23.77 -0.40 49.23
C ILE A 13 -22.59 -0.80 50.12
N GLU A 14 -22.02 0.17 50.84
CA GLU A 14 -20.90 -0.06 51.76
C GLU A 14 -21.30 -1.01 52.90
N LYS A 15 -22.44 -0.75 53.55
CA LYS A 15 -22.95 -1.55 54.68
C LYS A 15 -23.43 -2.95 54.29
N ALA A 16 -23.59 -3.24 53.00
CA ALA A 16 -24.05 -4.54 52.56
C ALA A 16 -22.99 -5.63 52.80
N LYS A 17 -23.31 -6.58 53.69
CA LYS A 17 -22.44 -7.68 54.11
C LYS A 17 -22.71 -8.96 53.30
N PRO A 18 -21.71 -9.82 53.12
CA PRO A 18 -21.91 -11.15 52.51
C PRO A 18 -22.91 -11.99 53.31
N LYS A 19 -23.60 -12.89 52.62
CA LYS A 19 -24.50 -13.89 53.20
C LYS A 19 -24.10 -15.28 52.69
N GLU A 20 -24.71 -16.32 53.23
CA GLU A 20 -24.47 -17.71 52.81
C GLU A 20 -24.77 -17.97 51.32
N LYS A 21 -25.65 -17.15 50.71
CA LYS A 21 -26.00 -17.23 49.28
C LYS A 21 -25.93 -15.85 48.62
N ASP A 22 -25.68 -15.87 47.31
CA ASP A 22 -25.76 -14.70 46.44
C ASP A 22 -27.10 -13.98 46.64
N TYR A 23 -27.04 -12.66 46.86
CA TYR A 23 -28.24 -11.82 46.94
C TYR A 23 -28.04 -10.50 46.20
N THR A 24 -29.16 -9.88 45.82
CA THR A 24 -29.14 -8.68 44.99
C THR A 24 -29.75 -7.48 45.70
N LEU A 25 -29.17 -6.31 45.47
CA LEU A 25 -29.70 -5.01 45.86
C LEU A 25 -30.07 -4.24 44.60
N SER A 26 -31.36 -3.96 44.37
CA SER A 26 -31.79 -3.30 43.13
C SER A 26 -31.68 -1.79 43.22
N ASP A 27 -31.10 -1.16 42.20
CA ASP A 27 -31.06 0.29 42.02
C ASP A 27 -32.21 0.81 41.13
N GLY A 28 -32.94 -0.11 40.48
CA GLY A 28 -34.03 0.19 39.56
C GLY A 28 -33.61 0.19 38.09
N GLN A 29 -34.62 0.23 37.22
CA GLN A 29 -34.44 0.31 35.76
C GLN A 29 -33.55 -0.78 35.14
N GLY A 30 -33.47 -1.95 35.77
CA GLY A 30 -32.64 -3.08 35.33
C GLY A 30 -31.27 -3.16 36.02
N LEU A 31 -30.83 -2.11 36.72
CA LEU A 31 -29.56 -2.09 37.45
C LEU A 31 -29.72 -2.68 38.87
N TYR A 32 -28.75 -3.49 39.28
CA TYR A 32 -28.63 -4.01 40.64
C TYR A 32 -27.18 -4.36 40.98
N LEU A 33 -26.90 -4.45 42.27
CA LEU A 33 -25.65 -4.94 42.82
C LEU A 33 -25.84 -6.38 43.29
N LEU A 34 -25.05 -7.30 42.75
CA LEU A 34 -24.95 -8.68 43.19
C LEU A 34 -23.87 -8.79 44.27
N ILE A 35 -24.22 -9.37 45.41
CA ILE A 35 -23.31 -9.57 46.54
C ILE A 35 -23.10 -11.07 46.71
N LYS A 36 -21.83 -11.48 46.55
CA LYS A 36 -21.43 -12.88 46.69
C LYS A 36 -21.06 -13.20 48.15
N PRO A 37 -21.15 -14.48 48.57
CA PRO A 37 -20.63 -14.95 49.85
C PRO A 37 -19.15 -14.61 50.08
N THR A 38 -18.38 -14.46 49.01
CA THR A 38 -16.95 -14.09 49.04
C THR A 38 -16.67 -12.64 49.42
N GLY A 39 -17.67 -11.76 49.50
CA GLY A 39 -17.44 -10.33 49.67
C GLY A 39 -17.50 -9.51 48.39
N ALA A 40 -17.44 -10.15 47.22
CA ALA A 40 -17.46 -9.45 45.95
C ALA A 40 -18.82 -8.76 45.72
N LYS A 41 -18.76 -7.47 45.36
CA LYS A 41 -19.91 -6.62 45.03
C LYS A 41 -19.86 -6.30 43.53
N LEU A 42 -20.76 -6.88 42.74
CA LEU A 42 -20.70 -6.84 41.27
C LEU A 42 -21.92 -6.10 40.70
N TRP A 43 -21.68 -5.10 39.87
CA TRP A 43 -22.74 -4.38 39.18
C TRP A 43 -23.26 -5.19 38.01
N ARG A 44 -24.58 -5.37 37.96
CA ARG A 44 -25.29 -6.11 36.92
C ARG A 44 -26.42 -5.29 36.34
N PHE A 45 -26.61 -5.41 35.03
CA PHE A 45 -27.71 -4.78 34.33
C PHE A 45 -28.51 -5.83 33.58
N ASN A 46 -29.79 -5.95 33.95
CA ASN A 46 -30.76 -6.82 33.32
C ASN A 46 -31.55 -6.06 32.26
N TYR A 47 -31.64 -6.64 31.07
CA TYR A 47 -32.43 -6.11 29.96
C TYR A 47 -33.02 -7.24 29.10
N TYR A 48 -33.87 -6.88 28.17
CA TYR A 48 -34.39 -7.79 27.15
C TYR A 48 -33.72 -7.49 25.82
N LYS A 49 -33.20 -8.51 25.14
CA LYS A 49 -32.59 -8.30 23.82
C LYS A 49 -33.62 -7.73 22.84
N PRO A 50 -33.27 -6.69 22.05
CA PRO A 50 -34.21 -6.06 21.14
C PRO A 50 -34.88 -7.02 20.15
N ILE A 51 -34.13 -7.99 19.62
CA ILE A 51 -34.58 -8.94 18.60
C ILE A 51 -35.22 -10.18 19.22
N THR A 52 -34.46 -10.95 19.99
CA THR A 52 -34.93 -12.24 20.52
C THR A 52 -35.87 -12.13 21.72
N LYS A 53 -36.02 -10.93 22.29
CA LYS A 53 -36.77 -10.66 23.53
C LYS A 53 -36.35 -11.55 24.71
N LYS A 54 -35.17 -12.18 24.64
CA LYS A 54 -34.63 -13.01 25.73
C LYS A 54 -34.09 -12.08 26.82
N ARG A 55 -34.47 -12.36 28.08
CA ARG A 55 -33.89 -11.69 29.24
C ARG A 55 -32.40 -12.03 29.33
N THR A 56 -31.58 -11.00 29.43
CA THR A 56 -30.12 -11.08 29.44
C THR A 56 -29.56 -10.19 30.54
N GLU A 57 -28.44 -10.62 31.12
CA GLU A 57 -27.68 -9.87 32.12
C GLU A 57 -26.32 -9.48 31.53
N ILE A 58 -25.88 -8.24 31.76
CA ILE A 58 -24.52 -7.77 31.46
C ILE A 58 -23.81 -7.31 32.74
N SER A 59 -22.52 -7.62 32.85
CA SER A 59 -21.66 -7.17 33.94
C SER A 59 -21.16 -5.75 33.66
N LEU A 60 -21.27 -4.85 34.65
CA LEU A 60 -20.81 -3.46 34.55
C LEU A 60 -19.57 -3.18 35.42
N GLY A 61 -18.95 -4.22 36.00
CA GLY A 61 -17.77 -4.12 36.85
C GLY A 61 -18.03 -4.42 38.31
N ALA A 62 -17.02 -4.20 39.15
CA ALA A 62 -17.07 -4.45 40.58
C ALA A 62 -16.99 -3.15 41.37
N PHE A 63 -17.68 -3.06 42.49
CA PHE A 63 -17.46 -2.01 43.49
C PHE A 63 -16.26 -2.41 44.37
N PRO A 64 -15.33 -1.49 44.72
CA PRO A 64 -15.38 -0.03 44.52
C PRO A 64 -14.77 0.48 43.20
N THR A 65 -14.23 -0.39 42.34
CA THR A 65 -13.59 0.01 41.07
C THR A 65 -14.50 0.83 40.16
N VAL A 66 -15.79 0.49 40.11
CA VAL A 66 -16.84 1.25 39.42
C VAL A 66 -17.82 1.79 40.45
N GLN A 67 -17.92 3.11 40.52
CA GLN A 67 -18.77 3.78 41.51
C GLN A 67 -20.24 3.83 41.09
N LEU A 68 -21.15 4.08 42.05
CA LEU A 68 -22.59 4.12 41.79
C LEU A 68 -22.98 5.18 40.74
N ALA A 69 -22.32 6.34 40.73
CA ALA A 69 -22.60 7.38 39.74
C ALA A 69 -22.23 6.94 38.32
N GLU A 70 -21.04 6.33 38.16
CA GLU A 70 -20.54 5.83 36.88
C GLU A 70 -21.44 4.72 36.34
N VAL A 71 -21.83 3.77 37.18
CA VAL A 71 -22.67 2.64 36.74
C VAL A 71 -24.09 3.08 36.35
N ARG A 72 -24.60 4.16 36.96
CA ARG A 72 -25.85 4.81 36.54
C ARG A 72 -25.71 5.51 35.19
N ALA A 73 -24.57 6.16 34.91
CA ALA A 73 -24.31 6.73 33.59
C ALA A 73 -24.26 5.65 32.50
N ILE A 74 -23.56 4.54 32.76
CA ILE A 74 -23.51 3.38 31.85
C ILE A 74 -24.91 2.78 31.63
N ARG A 75 -25.72 2.70 32.71
CA ARG A 75 -27.13 2.28 32.60
C ARG A 75 -27.90 3.15 31.63
N GLU A 76 -27.80 4.48 31.74
CA GLU A 76 -28.52 5.39 30.83
C GLU A 76 -28.05 5.23 29.39
N GLU A 77 -26.74 5.07 29.14
CA GLU A 77 -26.21 4.77 27.80
C GLU A 77 -26.83 3.49 27.23
N TYR A 78 -26.86 2.41 28.03
CA TYR A 78 -27.40 1.13 27.59
C TYR A 78 -28.92 1.19 27.34
N ARG A 79 -29.65 1.96 28.15
CA ARG A 79 -31.08 2.20 27.92
C ARG A 79 -31.31 3.01 26.65
N ALA A 80 -30.47 3.99 26.34
CA ALA A 80 -30.54 4.74 25.09
C ALA A 80 -30.30 3.85 23.87
N LEU A 81 -29.30 2.96 23.92
CA LEU A 81 -29.05 1.95 22.87
C LEU A 81 -30.25 1.03 22.68
N LEU A 82 -30.84 0.54 23.77
CA LEU A 82 -32.02 -0.32 23.74
C LEU A 82 -33.24 0.38 23.16
N ALA A 83 -33.42 1.68 23.43
CA ALA A 83 -34.49 2.48 22.85
C ALA A 83 -34.35 2.61 21.31
N GLN A 84 -33.12 2.57 20.81
CA GLN A 84 -32.81 2.52 19.37
C GLN A 84 -32.86 1.11 18.79
N GLY A 85 -33.20 0.09 19.59
CA GLY A 85 -33.21 -1.31 19.16
C GLY A 85 -31.83 -1.97 19.05
N ILE A 86 -30.78 -1.34 19.59
CA ILE A 86 -29.41 -1.85 19.57
C ILE A 86 -29.14 -2.66 20.86
N ASP A 87 -28.59 -3.86 20.73
CA ASP A 87 -28.19 -4.68 21.89
C ASP A 87 -26.87 -4.13 22.49
N PRO A 88 -26.85 -3.64 23.75
CA PRO A 88 -25.66 -3.05 24.36
C PRO A 88 -24.47 -4.01 24.45
N GLN A 89 -24.70 -5.31 24.66
CA GLN A 89 -23.64 -6.31 24.74
C GLN A 89 -22.95 -6.49 23.39
N ILE A 90 -23.74 -6.58 22.32
CA ILE A 90 -23.23 -6.71 20.95
C ILE A 90 -22.49 -5.42 20.57
N HIS A 91 -23.06 -4.25 20.85
CA HIS A 91 -22.43 -2.97 20.56
C HIS A 91 -21.08 -2.80 21.27
N HIS A 92 -21.00 -3.16 22.56
CA HIS A 92 -19.73 -3.14 23.28
C HIS A 92 -18.70 -4.13 22.70
N GLN A 93 -19.14 -5.35 22.36
CA GLN A 93 -18.28 -6.35 21.72
C GLN A 93 -17.76 -5.87 20.37
N GLN A 94 -18.62 -5.27 19.53
CA GLN A 94 -18.23 -4.67 18.25
C GLN A 94 -17.23 -3.53 18.43
N LYS A 95 -17.43 -2.64 19.40
CA LYS A 95 -16.46 -1.57 19.72
C LYS A 95 -15.10 -2.13 20.14
N LEU A 96 -15.07 -3.19 20.95
CA LEU A 96 -13.82 -3.83 21.37
C LEU A 96 -13.12 -4.51 20.19
N GLN A 97 -13.88 -5.25 19.36
CA GLN A 97 -13.35 -5.90 18.17
C GLN A 97 -12.77 -4.86 17.20
N ALA A 98 -13.49 -3.76 16.94
CA ALA A 98 -13.00 -2.68 16.09
C ALA A 98 -11.66 -2.09 16.60
N LYS A 99 -11.48 -1.96 17.92
CA LYS A 99 -10.20 -1.51 18.50
C LYS A 99 -9.06 -2.53 18.29
N LEU A 100 -9.36 -3.83 18.37
CA LEU A 100 -8.38 -4.88 18.10
C LEU A 100 -8.03 -4.94 16.62
N ASP A 101 -9.03 -4.80 15.76
CA ASP A 101 -8.85 -4.76 14.31
C ASP A 101 -8.04 -3.53 13.90
N ASP A 102 -8.29 -2.36 14.50
CA ASP A 102 -7.48 -1.15 14.29
C ASP A 102 -6.00 -1.38 14.70
N PHE A 103 -5.77 -2.09 15.79
CA PHE A 103 -4.40 -2.42 16.24
C PHE A 103 -3.69 -3.39 15.29
N ASN A 104 -4.41 -4.36 14.73
CA ASN A 104 -3.84 -5.38 13.84
C ASN A 104 -3.72 -4.90 12.37
N ASN A 105 -4.62 -4.03 11.94
CA ASN A 105 -4.74 -3.55 10.56
C ASN A 105 -4.11 -2.16 10.40
N THR A 106 -2.84 -2.03 10.80
CA THR A 106 -2.06 -0.83 10.53
C THR A 106 -1.83 -0.66 9.03
N TYR A 107 -1.63 0.57 8.58
CA TYR A 107 -1.32 0.86 7.18
C TYR A 107 -0.09 0.08 6.71
N GLU A 108 0.94 -0.04 7.55
CA GLU A 108 2.14 -0.81 7.23
C GLU A 108 1.83 -2.29 6.99
N SER A 109 1.08 -2.92 7.90
CA SER A 109 0.67 -4.33 7.79
C SER A 109 -0.06 -4.56 6.47
N ILE A 110 -1.02 -3.69 6.13
CA ILE A 110 -1.81 -3.81 4.90
C ILE A 110 -0.98 -3.48 3.66
N ALA A 111 -0.06 -2.52 3.71
CA ALA A 111 0.83 -2.18 2.60
C ALA A 111 1.72 -3.37 2.22
N TRP A 112 2.24 -4.10 3.21
CA TRP A 112 3.04 -5.31 2.96
C TRP A 112 2.19 -6.49 2.50
N ALA A 113 1.00 -6.69 3.06
CA ALA A 113 0.05 -7.69 2.57
C ALA A 113 -0.36 -7.43 1.10
N TRP A 114 -0.54 -6.15 0.73
CA TRP A 114 -0.76 -5.72 -0.64
C TRP A 114 0.45 -6.01 -1.53
N PHE A 115 1.66 -5.71 -1.06
CA PHE A 115 2.90 -5.93 -1.80
C PHE A 115 3.11 -7.42 -2.11
N GLU A 116 2.91 -8.32 -1.13
CA GLU A 116 2.99 -9.77 -1.35
C GLU A 116 1.91 -10.27 -2.32
N TYR A 117 0.67 -9.79 -2.19
CA TYR A 117 -0.35 -10.07 -3.19
C TYR A 117 0.05 -9.58 -4.58
N ARG A 118 0.65 -8.38 -4.69
CA ARG A 118 1.08 -7.81 -5.97
C ARG A 118 2.18 -8.66 -6.63
N LYS A 119 3.06 -9.31 -5.86
CA LYS A 119 4.09 -10.25 -6.35
C LYS A 119 3.53 -11.46 -7.08
N THR A 120 2.32 -11.90 -6.74
CA THR A 120 1.64 -13.01 -7.44
C THR A 120 1.25 -12.68 -8.88
N LYS A 121 1.24 -11.39 -9.26
CA LYS A 121 0.82 -10.94 -10.58
C LYS A 121 1.99 -10.94 -11.56
N LYS A 122 1.76 -11.48 -12.76
CA LYS A 122 2.78 -11.63 -13.82
C LYS A 122 3.47 -10.33 -14.25
N ASN A 123 2.81 -9.17 -14.10
CA ASN A 123 3.34 -7.87 -14.50
C ASN A 123 4.10 -7.12 -13.37
N PHE A 124 4.74 -7.84 -12.46
CA PHE A 124 5.55 -7.25 -11.37
C PHE A 124 6.98 -7.79 -11.39
N SER A 125 7.81 -7.26 -12.30
CA SER A 125 9.22 -7.65 -12.41
C SER A 125 10.01 -7.33 -11.14
N LEU A 126 11.13 -8.02 -10.93
CA LEU A 126 12.00 -7.83 -9.74
C LEU A 126 12.47 -6.38 -9.58
N ASP A 127 12.83 -5.71 -10.67
CA ASP A 127 13.22 -4.29 -10.63
C ASP A 127 12.05 -3.41 -10.19
N TYR A 128 10.85 -3.68 -10.73
CA TYR A 128 9.66 -2.92 -10.35
C TYR A 128 9.25 -3.20 -8.89
N GLN A 129 9.46 -4.42 -8.39
CA GLN A 129 9.26 -4.75 -6.98
C GLN A 129 10.16 -3.90 -6.08
N LYS A 130 11.45 -3.78 -6.40
CA LYS A 130 12.40 -2.95 -5.63
C LYS A 130 12.00 -1.47 -5.63
N ASP A 131 11.57 -0.95 -6.79
CA ASP A 131 11.09 0.43 -6.90
C ASP A 131 9.86 0.68 -6.02
N VAL A 132 8.89 -0.24 -6.04
CA VAL A 132 7.66 -0.13 -5.23
C VAL A 132 7.96 -0.30 -3.75
N GLU A 133 8.81 -1.25 -3.36
CA GLU A 133 9.24 -1.45 -1.97
C GLU A 133 9.91 -0.19 -1.42
N SER A 134 10.84 0.39 -2.19
CA SER A 134 11.51 1.64 -1.86
C SER A 134 10.52 2.79 -1.71
N LEU A 135 9.53 2.88 -2.61
CA LEU A 135 8.46 3.87 -2.52
C LEU A 135 7.62 3.69 -1.25
N ILE A 136 7.17 2.47 -0.93
CA ILE A 136 6.42 2.21 0.31
C ILE A 136 7.22 2.72 1.52
N LYS A 137 8.46 2.25 1.64
CA LYS A 137 9.34 2.56 2.79
C LYS A 137 9.66 4.05 2.93
N ARG A 138 9.92 4.74 1.82
CA ARG A 138 10.42 6.13 1.85
C ARG A 138 9.32 7.17 1.74
N ASN A 139 8.20 6.84 1.08
CA ASN A 139 7.19 7.82 0.72
C ASN A 139 5.84 7.61 1.41
N LEU A 140 5.54 6.41 1.92
CA LEU A 140 4.23 6.10 2.53
C LEU A 140 4.34 5.82 4.02
N LEU A 141 5.21 4.89 4.42
CA LEU A 141 5.35 4.48 5.83
C LEU A 141 5.69 5.63 6.79
N PRO A 142 6.53 6.62 6.43
CA PRO A 142 6.83 7.74 7.33
C PRO A 142 5.60 8.58 7.70
N HIS A 143 4.53 8.55 6.90
CA HIS A 143 3.31 9.32 7.12
C HIS A 143 2.18 8.50 7.73
N PHE A 144 2.07 7.22 7.34
CA PHE A 144 0.89 6.42 7.63
C PHE A 144 1.17 5.13 8.38
N GLY A 145 2.43 4.66 8.45
CA GLY A 145 2.75 3.26 8.77
C GLY A 145 2.12 2.74 10.06
N SER A 146 2.19 3.51 11.14
CA SER A 146 1.65 3.15 12.46
C SER A 146 0.15 3.38 12.64
N LEU A 147 -0.50 4.07 11.70
CA LEU A 147 -1.92 4.38 11.80
C LEU A 147 -2.76 3.18 11.38
N PRO A 148 -3.89 2.91 12.05
CA PRO A 148 -4.91 2.00 11.53
C PRO A 148 -5.34 2.46 10.14
N ILE A 149 -5.45 1.53 9.18
CA ILE A 149 -5.81 1.90 7.81
C ILE A 149 -7.20 2.54 7.70
N SER A 150 -8.09 2.20 8.64
CA SER A 150 -9.43 2.78 8.85
C SER A 150 -9.40 4.28 9.18
N GLN A 151 -8.30 4.78 9.75
CA GLN A 151 -8.14 6.18 10.17
C GLN A 151 -7.48 7.05 9.09
N ILE A 152 -7.10 6.48 7.95
CA ILE A 152 -6.54 7.24 6.84
C ILE A 152 -7.65 8.03 6.15
N THR A 153 -7.60 9.35 6.30
CA THR A 153 -8.58 10.28 5.72
C THR A 153 -7.98 11.08 4.56
N ALA A 154 -8.83 11.64 3.70
CA ALA A 154 -8.38 12.52 2.61
C ALA A 154 -7.57 13.73 3.11
N PRO A 155 -8.00 14.49 4.15
CA PRO A 155 -7.19 15.60 4.66
C PRO A 155 -5.81 15.18 5.17
N LEU A 156 -5.72 14.03 5.85
CA LEU A 156 -4.44 13.48 6.31
C LEU A 156 -3.53 13.15 5.12
N ALA A 157 -4.06 12.48 4.10
CA ALA A 157 -3.31 12.13 2.90
C ALA A 157 -2.88 13.38 2.11
N LEU A 158 -3.76 14.38 1.97
CA LEU A 158 -3.44 15.66 1.33
C LEU A 158 -2.26 16.34 2.01
N LYS A 159 -2.30 16.44 3.34
CA LYS A 159 -1.21 17.02 4.13
C LYS A 159 0.10 16.27 3.94
N ALA A 160 0.07 14.94 3.93
CA ALA A 160 1.27 14.11 3.76
C ALA A 160 1.91 14.26 2.36
N PHE A 161 1.10 14.44 1.33
CA PHE A 161 1.57 14.51 -0.05
C PHE A 161 1.91 15.93 -0.52
N LYS A 162 1.38 16.97 0.14
CA LYS A 162 1.63 18.38 -0.20
C LYS A 162 3.13 18.74 -0.29
N GLN A 163 3.96 18.20 0.61
CA GLN A 163 5.42 18.42 0.58
C GLN A 163 6.05 18.10 -0.80
N TYR A 164 5.55 17.09 -1.53
CA TYR A 164 6.12 16.73 -2.83
C TYR A 164 5.73 17.71 -3.93
N GLN A 165 4.57 18.38 -3.80
CA GLN A 165 4.18 19.47 -4.67
C GLN A 165 5.03 20.71 -4.37
N ASP A 166 5.22 21.04 -3.10
CA ASP A 166 6.04 22.18 -2.67
C ASP A 166 7.51 22.01 -3.13
N GLU A 167 8.01 20.77 -3.20
CA GLU A 167 9.32 20.43 -3.76
C GLU A 167 9.36 20.39 -5.32
N GLY A 168 8.24 20.58 -6.01
CA GLY A 168 8.14 20.48 -7.47
C GLY A 168 8.25 19.06 -8.04
N LYS A 169 8.19 18.01 -7.20
CA LYS A 169 8.38 16.61 -7.61
C LYS A 169 7.06 15.95 -8.03
N LEU A 170 6.38 16.54 -9.02
CA LEU A 170 5.02 16.15 -9.41
C LEU A 170 4.91 14.70 -9.93
N GLU A 171 5.90 14.18 -10.66
CA GLU A 171 5.89 12.77 -11.10
C GLU A 171 6.01 11.80 -9.92
N LYS A 172 6.86 12.14 -8.94
CA LYS A 172 7.03 11.35 -7.72
C LYS A 172 5.74 11.36 -6.89
N LEU A 173 5.10 12.52 -6.77
CA LEU A 173 3.81 12.73 -6.12
C LEU A 173 2.73 11.85 -6.75
N LYS A 174 2.55 11.93 -8.08
CA LYS A 174 1.58 11.14 -8.84
C LYS A 174 1.78 9.64 -8.63
N ARG A 175 3.02 9.15 -8.78
CA ARG A 175 3.35 7.73 -8.54
C ARG A 175 3.08 7.31 -7.10
N THR A 176 3.36 8.18 -6.13
CA THR A 176 3.14 7.90 -4.70
C THR A 176 1.63 7.78 -4.40
N ILE A 177 0.81 8.73 -4.85
CA ILE A 177 -0.65 8.69 -4.67
C ILE A 177 -1.25 7.46 -5.35
N GLN A 178 -0.76 7.09 -6.54
CA GLN A 178 -1.20 5.89 -7.23
C GLN A 178 -0.97 4.64 -6.38
N LYS A 179 0.24 4.44 -5.83
CA LYS A 179 0.53 3.27 -4.98
C LYS A 179 -0.27 3.30 -3.68
N HIS A 180 -0.41 4.47 -3.06
CA HIS A 180 -1.25 4.66 -1.89
C HIS A 180 -2.69 4.20 -2.16
N ASN A 181 -3.29 4.63 -3.28
CA ASN A 181 -4.64 4.26 -3.64
C ASN A 181 -4.78 2.77 -3.98
N GLU A 182 -3.77 2.15 -4.58
CA GLU A 182 -3.74 0.70 -4.80
C GLU A 182 -3.79 -0.08 -3.47
N ILE A 183 -3.07 0.39 -2.44
CA ILE A 183 -3.10 -0.19 -1.08
C ILE A 183 -4.47 0.03 -0.41
N MET A 184 -5.03 1.24 -0.47
CA MET A 184 -6.35 1.54 0.10
C MET A 184 -7.45 0.72 -0.58
N THR A 185 -7.38 0.56 -1.90
CA THR A 185 -8.33 -0.26 -2.67
C THR A 185 -8.18 -1.75 -2.34
N TYR A 186 -6.97 -2.21 -2.06
CA TYR A 186 -6.74 -3.59 -1.61
C TYR A 186 -7.40 -3.87 -0.26
N ALA A 187 -7.35 -2.90 0.67
CA ALA A 187 -8.02 -2.96 1.96
C ALA A 187 -9.55 -2.97 1.80
N LEU A 188 -10.07 -2.11 0.91
CA LEU A 188 -11.49 -2.03 0.57
C LEU A 188 -12.03 -3.37 0.07
N HIS A 189 -11.35 -4.00 -0.90
CA HIS A 189 -11.79 -5.28 -1.47
C HIS A 189 -11.69 -6.48 -0.51
N ARG A 190 -11.14 -6.29 0.69
CA ARG A 190 -11.04 -7.31 1.74
C ARG A 190 -11.91 -6.98 2.95
N ASP A 191 -12.80 -6.00 2.81
CA ASP A 191 -13.70 -5.52 3.86
C ASP A 191 -12.96 -5.03 5.13
N ILE A 192 -11.68 -4.62 4.99
CA ILE A 192 -10.90 -4.03 6.09
C ILE A 192 -11.33 -2.58 6.31
N ILE A 193 -11.69 -1.88 5.22
CA ILE A 193 -12.32 -0.56 5.24
C ILE A 193 -13.58 -0.60 4.40
N SER A 194 -14.59 0.19 4.76
CA SER A 194 -15.86 0.24 4.04
C SER A 194 -15.83 1.14 2.80
N VAL A 195 -14.91 2.10 2.76
CA VAL A 195 -14.75 3.06 1.65
C VAL A 195 -13.29 3.48 1.55
N ASN A 196 -12.81 3.77 0.33
CA ASN A 196 -11.53 4.45 0.14
C ASN A 196 -11.74 5.98 0.07
N PRO A 197 -11.49 6.74 1.15
CA PRO A 197 -11.67 8.20 1.14
C PRO A 197 -10.64 8.92 0.27
N THR A 198 -9.56 8.25 -0.15
CA THR A 198 -8.43 8.84 -0.87
C THR A 198 -8.47 8.65 -2.39
N ALA A 199 -9.51 7.99 -2.91
CA ALA A 199 -9.58 7.55 -4.32
C ALA A 199 -9.32 8.67 -5.35
N ASN A 200 -9.74 9.91 -5.03
CA ASN A 200 -9.68 11.05 -5.97
C ASN A 200 -8.72 12.17 -5.54
N ILE A 201 -7.92 11.99 -4.49
CA ILE A 201 -7.06 13.08 -3.97
C ILE A 201 -5.99 13.53 -4.96
N SER A 202 -5.67 12.74 -5.98
CA SER A 202 -4.75 13.14 -7.05
C SER A 202 -5.21 14.37 -7.81
N LYS A 203 -6.52 14.67 -7.82
CA LYS A 203 -7.10 15.84 -8.50
C LYS A 203 -6.85 17.16 -7.74
N GLU A 204 -6.51 17.09 -6.47
CA GLU A 204 -6.19 18.25 -5.63
C GLU A 204 -4.75 18.75 -5.83
N PHE A 205 -3.93 17.99 -6.56
CA PHE A 205 -2.54 18.33 -6.81
C PHE A 205 -2.32 18.73 -8.26
N ASP A 206 -1.30 19.54 -8.48
CA ASP A 206 -0.87 19.89 -9.82
C ASP A 206 -0.41 18.65 -10.59
N SER A 207 -0.83 18.57 -11.85
CA SER A 207 -0.36 17.52 -12.75
C SER A 207 1.02 17.88 -13.31
N PRO A 208 1.94 16.91 -13.45
CA PRO A 208 3.21 17.13 -14.12
C PRO A 208 2.98 17.71 -15.53
N THR A 209 3.65 18.80 -15.85
CA THR A 209 3.71 19.30 -17.23
C THR A 209 4.52 18.33 -18.07
N VAL A 210 3.90 17.78 -19.13
CA VAL A 210 4.59 16.89 -20.05
C VAL A 210 5.47 17.72 -20.96
N GLU A 211 6.77 17.76 -20.66
CA GLU A 211 7.78 18.28 -21.57
C GLU A 211 8.37 17.10 -22.36
N HIS A 212 8.13 17.09 -23.67
CA HIS A 212 8.74 16.09 -24.55
C HIS A 212 10.23 16.44 -24.73
N PHE A 213 11.11 15.44 -24.56
CA PHE A 213 12.53 15.61 -24.85
C PHE A 213 12.73 16.12 -26.28
N LYS A 214 13.62 17.10 -26.44
CA LYS A 214 14.01 17.61 -27.76
C LYS A 214 14.55 16.46 -28.61
N THR A 215 14.02 16.31 -29.81
CA THR A 215 14.52 15.36 -30.81
C THR A 215 15.48 16.07 -31.76
N ILE A 216 16.45 15.33 -32.28
CA ILE A 216 17.29 15.78 -33.40
C ILE A 216 16.38 15.83 -34.63
N LYS A 217 16.36 16.95 -35.34
CA LYS A 217 15.62 17.07 -36.61
C LYS A 217 16.44 16.48 -37.76
N PRO A 218 15.80 16.01 -38.85
CA PRO A 218 16.52 15.46 -40.00
C PRO A 218 17.59 16.40 -40.57
N GLU A 219 17.32 17.70 -40.61
CA GLU A 219 18.24 18.75 -41.06
C GLU A 219 19.52 18.84 -40.20
N ASP A 220 19.40 18.63 -38.89
CA ASP A 220 20.50 18.73 -37.92
C ASP A 220 21.36 17.45 -37.88
N LEU A 221 20.93 16.38 -38.56
CA LEU A 221 21.61 15.08 -38.50
C LEU A 221 23.03 15.16 -39.07
N SER A 222 23.24 15.98 -40.10
CA SER A 222 24.56 16.17 -40.72
C SER A 222 25.57 16.76 -39.72
N GLU A 223 25.17 17.82 -39.01
CA GLU A 223 25.96 18.45 -37.96
C GLU A 223 26.19 17.51 -36.78
N PHE A 224 25.17 16.76 -36.36
CA PHE A 224 25.29 15.77 -35.30
C PHE A 224 26.36 14.72 -35.64
N ILE A 225 26.29 14.13 -36.83
CA ILE A 225 27.25 13.11 -37.27
C ILE A 225 28.66 13.70 -37.38
N TYR A 226 28.80 14.92 -37.91
CA TYR A 226 30.07 15.62 -37.94
C TYR A 226 30.65 15.78 -36.53
N THR A 227 29.85 16.29 -35.59
CA THR A 227 30.24 16.51 -34.20
C THR A 227 30.63 15.19 -33.51
N LEU A 228 29.83 14.14 -33.68
CA LEU A 228 30.08 12.82 -33.10
C LEU A 228 31.40 12.21 -33.58
N ASN A 229 31.74 12.40 -34.85
CA ASN A 229 32.99 11.90 -35.43
C ASN A 229 34.23 12.63 -34.88
N HIS A 230 34.11 13.93 -34.58
CA HIS A 230 35.21 14.75 -34.07
C HIS A 230 35.26 14.84 -32.54
N ALA A 231 34.22 14.38 -31.83
CA ALA A 231 34.16 14.39 -30.37
C ALA A 231 35.25 13.51 -29.74
N GLN A 232 35.87 14.02 -28.67
CA GLN A 232 36.87 13.30 -27.87
C GLN A 232 36.19 12.28 -26.93
N ILE A 233 35.67 11.20 -27.50
CA ILE A 233 35.03 10.09 -26.78
C ILE A 233 35.67 8.75 -27.14
N HIS A 234 35.48 7.76 -26.27
CA HIS A 234 35.91 6.39 -26.57
C HIS A 234 35.29 5.89 -27.87
N LEU A 235 36.12 5.28 -28.72
CA LEU A 235 35.72 4.80 -30.04
C LEU A 235 34.51 3.85 -29.97
N GLN A 236 34.46 3.01 -28.94
CA GLN A 236 33.34 2.10 -28.71
C GLN A 236 32.03 2.83 -28.42
N THR A 237 32.06 3.92 -27.63
CA THR A 237 30.89 4.76 -27.37
C THR A 237 30.39 5.41 -28.66
N ARG A 238 31.32 5.90 -29.50
CA ARG A 238 30.98 6.44 -30.82
C ARG A 238 30.27 5.41 -31.70
N TYR A 239 30.82 4.20 -31.78
CA TYR A 239 30.23 3.12 -32.56
C TYR A 239 28.88 2.67 -32.02
N LEU A 240 28.67 2.65 -30.71
CA LEU A 240 27.37 2.34 -30.12
C LEU A 240 26.30 3.37 -30.52
N ILE A 241 26.63 4.67 -30.50
CA ILE A 241 25.70 5.74 -30.91
C ILE A 241 25.36 5.61 -32.40
N LEU A 242 26.36 5.40 -33.26
CA LEU A 242 26.15 5.20 -34.69
C LEU A 242 25.33 3.94 -34.98
N TRP A 243 25.62 2.84 -34.29
CA TRP A 243 24.87 1.60 -34.40
C TRP A 243 23.40 1.79 -34.00
N GLN A 244 23.16 2.52 -32.90
CA GLN A 244 21.82 2.84 -32.45
C GLN A 244 21.07 3.71 -33.47
N LEU A 245 21.73 4.70 -34.09
CA LEU A 245 21.11 5.50 -35.16
C LEU A 245 20.77 4.69 -36.41
N LEU A 246 21.63 3.74 -36.79
CA LEU A 246 21.41 2.92 -37.99
C LEU A 246 20.35 1.84 -37.79
N THR A 247 20.10 1.43 -36.55
CA THR A 247 19.16 0.35 -36.21
C THR A 247 17.91 0.82 -35.50
N MET A 248 17.88 2.06 -35.01
CA MET A 248 16.82 2.69 -34.22
C MET A 248 16.38 1.86 -33.00
N THR A 249 17.32 1.10 -32.44
CA THR A 249 17.08 0.27 -31.25
C THR A 249 17.12 1.08 -29.96
N ARG A 250 16.55 0.53 -28.88
CA ARG A 250 16.69 1.15 -27.57
C ARG A 250 18.14 1.10 -27.10
N PRO A 251 18.60 2.05 -26.26
CA PRO A 251 19.99 2.08 -25.80
C PRO A 251 20.46 0.76 -25.19
N ASN A 252 19.62 0.11 -24.38
CA ASN A 252 19.96 -1.18 -23.76
C ASN A 252 20.04 -2.32 -24.78
N GLU A 253 19.14 -2.35 -25.77
CA GLU A 253 19.14 -3.35 -26.85
C GLU A 253 20.42 -3.23 -27.70
N ALA A 254 20.82 -2.00 -28.04
CA ALA A 254 22.07 -1.71 -28.75
C ALA A 254 23.30 -2.10 -27.92
N ALA A 255 23.35 -1.70 -26.65
CA ALA A 255 24.50 -1.94 -25.78
C ALA A 255 24.73 -3.42 -25.48
N THR A 256 23.67 -4.23 -25.43
CA THR A 256 23.76 -5.69 -25.18
C THR A 256 23.70 -6.52 -26.45
N ALA A 257 23.91 -5.94 -27.64
CA ALA A 257 23.93 -6.66 -28.90
C ALA A 257 25.04 -7.71 -28.92
N ARG A 258 24.72 -8.94 -29.34
CA ARG A 258 25.68 -10.04 -29.47
C ARG A 258 25.98 -10.37 -30.92
N TYR A 259 27.16 -10.92 -31.16
CA TYR A 259 27.53 -11.35 -32.51
C TYR A 259 26.70 -12.52 -33.02
N GLU A 260 26.33 -13.45 -32.13
CA GLU A 260 25.51 -14.63 -32.46
C GLU A 260 24.10 -14.28 -32.96
N ASP A 261 23.60 -13.10 -32.61
CA ASP A 261 22.27 -12.62 -32.98
C ASP A 261 22.24 -11.99 -34.39
N ILE A 262 23.41 -11.82 -35.03
CA ILE A 262 23.57 -11.13 -36.31
C ILE A 262 23.98 -12.13 -37.40
N ASP A 263 23.12 -12.27 -38.40
CA ASP A 263 23.42 -12.96 -39.64
C ASP A 263 23.84 -11.92 -40.71
N GLU A 264 25.12 -11.87 -41.01
CA GLU A 264 25.68 -10.97 -42.04
C GLU A 264 25.34 -11.41 -43.47
N THR A 265 25.00 -12.69 -43.69
CA THR A 265 24.63 -13.22 -45.00
C THR A 265 23.22 -12.73 -45.37
N THR A 266 22.27 -12.93 -44.45
CA THR A 266 20.89 -12.46 -44.63
C THR A 266 20.70 -10.99 -44.23
N LYS A 267 21.72 -10.36 -43.65
CA LYS A 267 21.74 -8.96 -43.19
C LYS A 267 20.67 -8.69 -42.15
N LEU A 268 20.48 -9.63 -41.23
CA LEU A 268 19.46 -9.56 -40.19
C LEU A 268 20.11 -9.59 -38.81
N TRP A 269 19.69 -8.67 -37.94
CA TRP A 269 19.95 -8.73 -36.51
C TRP A 269 18.65 -9.09 -35.79
N THR A 270 18.68 -10.16 -34.99
CA THR A 270 17.52 -10.66 -34.25
C THR A 270 17.63 -10.31 -32.77
N ILE A 271 16.67 -9.54 -32.25
CA ILE A 271 16.60 -9.17 -30.84
C ILE A 271 15.49 -9.94 -30.15
N TYR A 272 15.81 -10.53 -29.01
CA TYR A 272 14.87 -11.22 -28.14
C TYR A 272 14.41 -10.29 -27.01
N ILE A 273 13.25 -9.64 -27.18
CA ILE A 273 12.73 -8.68 -26.23
C ILE A 273 12.08 -9.43 -25.05
N GLN A 274 12.74 -9.35 -23.90
CA GLN A 274 12.33 -10.05 -22.67
C GLN A 274 11.43 -9.21 -21.73
N LYS A 275 11.23 -7.92 -22.01
CA LYS A 275 10.35 -7.02 -21.23
C LYS A 275 9.04 -6.77 -21.97
N GLY A 276 7.90 -6.79 -21.26
CA GLY A 276 6.57 -6.54 -21.83
C GLY A 276 5.79 -7.81 -22.19
N ILE A 277 4.88 -7.71 -23.16
CA ILE A 277 4.10 -8.86 -23.67
C ILE A 277 5.07 -9.80 -24.41
N LYS A 278 5.20 -11.02 -23.88
CA LYS A 278 6.04 -12.07 -24.47
C LYS A 278 5.21 -12.97 -25.38
N GLU A 279 5.78 -13.39 -26.50
CA GLU A 279 5.21 -14.40 -27.40
C GLU A 279 5.70 -15.81 -27.04
N SER A 280 6.85 -15.92 -26.36
CA SER A 280 7.46 -17.18 -25.90
C SER A 280 8.31 -16.96 -24.64
N ASP A 281 8.82 -18.04 -24.03
CA ASP A 281 9.80 -17.94 -22.93
C ASP A 281 11.09 -17.22 -23.34
N LYS A 282 11.41 -17.25 -24.65
CA LYS A 282 12.53 -16.49 -25.25
C LYS A 282 12.18 -15.02 -25.52
N GLY A 283 11.00 -14.55 -25.15
CA GLY A 283 10.55 -13.18 -25.38
C GLY A 283 9.89 -13.00 -26.75
N ARG A 284 9.66 -11.73 -27.11
CA ARG A 284 9.15 -11.33 -28.44
C ARG A 284 10.32 -11.15 -29.40
N ILE A 285 10.21 -11.71 -30.60
CA ILE A 285 11.25 -11.59 -31.62
C ILE A 285 11.10 -10.24 -32.34
N HIS A 286 12.18 -9.48 -32.41
CA HIS A 286 12.26 -8.26 -33.22
C HIS A 286 13.43 -8.40 -34.20
N LYS A 287 13.11 -8.43 -35.51
CA LYS A 287 14.12 -8.54 -36.57
C LYS A 287 14.40 -7.17 -37.15
N ILE A 288 15.68 -6.84 -37.27
CA ILE A 288 16.16 -5.57 -37.83
C ILE A 288 16.98 -5.87 -39.07
N THR A 289 16.60 -5.25 -40.18
CA THR A 289 17.36 -5.30 -41.44
C THR A 289 18.55 -4.36 -41.37
N LEU A 290 19.75 -4.88 -41.63
CA LEU A 290 20.99 -4.12 -41.58
C LEU A 290 21.28 -3.43 -42.91
N SER A 291 21.38 -2.09 -42.87
CA SER A 291 21.80 -1.29 -44.01
C SER A 291 23.27 -1.53 -44.38
N ARG A 292 23.69 -1.08 -45.57
CA ARG A 292 25.10 -1.16 -46.00
C ARG A 292 26.03 -0.45 -45.01
N GLN A 293 25.58 0.67 -44.45
CA GLN A 293 26.29 1.46 -43.45
C GLN A 293 26.40 0.70 -42.12
N ALA A 294 25.33 0.02 -41.68
CA ALA A 294 25.37 -0.80 -40.46
C ALA A 294 26.37 -1.95 -40.59
N LEU A 295 26.39 -2.63 -41.74
CA LEU A 295 27.35 -3.71 -42.01
C LEU A 295 28.80 -3.19 -42.12
N ALA A 296 29.01 -2.00 -42.68
CA ALA A 296 30.33 -1.38 -42.69
C ALA A 296 30.81 -1.05 -41.27
N LEU A 297 29.94 -0.47 -40.45
CA LEU A 297 30.23 -0.18 -39.04
C LEU A 297 30.49 -1.48 -38.24
N LEU A 298 29.73 -2.54 -38.48
CA LEU A 298 29.92 -3.84 -37.84
C LEU A 298 31.33 -4.40 -38.08
N ARG A 299 31.86 -4.25 -39.30
CA ARG A 299 33.24 -4.67 -39.61
C ARG A 299 34.27 -3.89 -38.78
N GLU A 300 34.07 -2.59 -38.60
CA GLU A 300 34.95 -1.78 -37.75
C GLU A 300 34.81 -2.13 -36.26
N ILE A 301 33.60 -2.40 -35.79
CA ILE A 301 33.35 -2.87 -34.41
C ILE A 301 34.08 -4.20 -34.16
N LYS A 302 34.01 -5.15 -35.11
CA LYS A 302 34.65 -6.46 -35.00
C LYS A 302 36.17 -6.39 -34.84
N LYS A 303 36.83 -5.42 -35.49
CA LYS A 303 38.28 -5.20 -35.33
C LYS A 303 38.67 -4.89 -33.88
N LEU A 304 37.76 -4.29 -33.11
CA LEU A 304 38.02 -3.86 -31.72
C LEU A 304 37.66 -4.92 -30.67
N SER A 305 36.79 -5.88 -30.99
CA SER A 305 36.16 -6.72 -29.95
C SER A 305 36.90 -8.00 -29.60
N GLY A 306 37.96 -8.38 -30.32
CA GLY A 306 38.88 -9.46 -29.94
C GLY A 306 38.22 -10.81 -29.56
N GLY A 307 37.11 -11.18 -30.22
CA GLY A 307 36.41 -12.44 -29.95
C GLY A 307 35.42 -12.44 -28.77
N LYS A 308 35.08 -11.28 -28.20
CA LYS A 308 34.09 -11.15 -27.13
C LYS A 308 32.65 -11.41 -27.60
N THR A 309 31.78 -11.89 -26.72
CA THR A 309 30.36 -12.23 -27.00
C THR A 309 29.52 -11.04 -27.49
N TYR A 310 29.74 -9.85 -26.90
CA TYR A 310 28.99 -8.63 -27.19
C TYR A 310 29.73 -7.74 -28.19
N LEU A 311 28.98 -7.03 -29.03
CA LEU A 311 29.50 -5.99 -29.93
C LEU A 311 30.17 -4.86 -29.13
N PHE A 312 29.57 -4.50 -28.00
CA PHE A 312 30.02 -3.40 -27.14
C PHE A 312 30.34 -3.91 -25.72
N PRO A 313 31.46 -4.62 -25.52
CA PRO A 313 31.84 -5.16 -24.23
C PRO A 313 32.26 -4.06 -23.24
N SER A 314 31.89 -4.19 -21.97
CA SER A 314 32.42 -3.28 -20.93
C SER A 314 33.96 -3.30 -20.92
N VAL A 315 34.56 -2.11 -20.76
CA VAL A 315 36.02 -1.94 -20.58
C VAL A 315 36.46 -2.52 -19.24
N LYS A 316 35.56 -2.58 -18.25
CA LYS A 316 35.77 -3.29 -16.98
C LYS A 316 35.39 -4.76 -17.16
N ILE A 317 36.36 -5.63 -16.84
CA ILE A 317 36.30 -7.10 -16.78
C ILE A 317 34.96 -7.59 -16.16
N PRO A 318 34.39 -8.72 -16.62
CA PRO A 318 33.14 -9.24 -16.08
C PRO A 318 33.36 -9.56 -14.61
N LYS A 319 32.60 -8.94 -13.71
CA LYS A 319 32.47 -9.51 -12.37
C LYS A 319 31.72 -10.84 -12.50
N PRO A 320 32.20 -11.93 -11.88
CA PRO A 320 31.35 -13.09 -11.68
C PRO A 320 30.18 -12.66 -10.79
N THR A 321 28.96 -12.83 -11.29
CA THR A 321 27.75 -12.96 -10.46
C THR A 321 27.36 -14.42 -10.45
#